data_AF-A0A1Q7PQ93-F1
#
_entry.id   AF-A0A1Q7PQ93-F1
#
_cell.length_a   1.000
_cell.length_b   1.000
_cell.length_c   1.000
_cell.angle_alpha   90.00
_cell.angle_beta   90.00
_cell.angle_gamma   90.00
#
_symmetry.space_group_name_H-M   'P 1'
#
loop_
_entity.id
_entity.type
_entity.pdbx_description
1 polymer ?
#
loop_
_entity_poly.entity_id
_entity_poly.type
_entity_poly.pdbx_seq_one_letter_code
_entity_poly.pdbx_strand_id
1 'polypeptide(L)'
;MRKMKGFKFIHIVTASMTMLVLVSTILFQSVNAQGPPSNGTTGGPATNVTVAGNKTTIIMGGSNATSPSATTTAPSSPTSSNMTGFTKASNLMINGKTFPIKYNITSGKLLALVPDNDKATLVAVMSPGETGKMVFTIELPRNVIDSKGQGNTDTKFVVKIDHKDVDYKQVANNLNARILGIDFSKGDRIIEITGTQMRP
;
A
#
# COMPACT_ATOMS: atom_id res chain seq x y z
N MET A 1 -33.65 -61.58 23.79
CA MET A 1 -33.94 -60.23 23.25
C MET A 1 -33.74 -59.22 24.37
N ARG A 2 -32.87 -58.21 24.22
CA ARG A 2 -32.54 -57.25 25.29
C ARG A 2 -32.88 -55.84 24.82
N LYS A 3 -33.94 -55.21 25.36
CA LYS A 3 -34.33 -53.84 24.96
C LYS A 3 -33.40 -52.82 25.59
N MET A 4 -32.68 -52.05 24.78
CA MET A 4 -31.97 -50.86 25.23
C MET A 4 -32.93 -49.68 25.33
N LYS A 5 -32.82 -48.92 26.44
CA LYS A 5 -33.67 -47.75 26.74
C LYS A 5 -33.15 -46.50 26.02
N GLY A 6 -34.04 -45.55 25.79
CA GLY A 6 -33.85 -44.45 24.83
C GLY A 6 -32.71 -43.47 25.15
N PHE A 7 -32.14 -42.93 24.07
CA PHE A 7 -31.21 -41.81 24.08
C PHE A 7 -31.97 -40.51 24.38
N LYS A 8 -31.49 -39.72 25.35
CA LYS A 8 -32.03 -38.36 25.60
C LYS A 8 -31.34 -37.37 24.66
N PHE A 9 -32.12 -36.62 23.90
CA PHE A 9 -31.60 -35.46 23.16
C PHE A 9 -31.17 -34.37 24.14
N ILE A 10 -29.95 -33.85 23.95
CA ILE A 10 -29.44 -32.68 24.66
C ILE A 10 -29.82 -31.46 23.83
N HIS A 11 -30.64 -30.57 24.39
CA HIS A 11 -30.86 -29.25 23.79
C HIS A 11 -29.63 -28.37 24.00
N ILE A 12 -28.91 -28.07 22.93
CA ILE A 12 -27.90 -27.01 22.92
C ILE A 12 -28.63 -25.67 22.82
N VAL A 13 -28.58 -24.89 23.89
CA VAL A 13 -29.07 -23.50 23.90
C VAL A 13 -27.97 -22.61 23.33
N THR A 14 -28.11 -22.20 22.07
CA THR A 14 -27.18 -21.29 21.43
C THR A 14 -27.43 -19.86 21.92
N ALA A 15 -26.69 -19.44 22.95
CA ALA A 15 -26.70 -18.06 23.41
C ALA A 15 -26.03 -17.16 22.35
N SER A 16 -26.84 -16.36 21.64
CA SER A 16 -26.34 -15.39 20.66
C SER A 16 -25.73 -14.19 21.39
N MET A 17 -24.39 -14.13 21.44
CA MET A 17 -23.67 -13.03 22.09
C MET A 17 -23.55 -11.85 21.12
N THR A 18 -24.45 -10.87 21.25
CA THR A 18 -24.42 -9.62 20.49
C THR A 18 -23.18 -8.80 20.85
N MET A 19 -22.21 -8.75 19.94
CA MET A 19 -21.01 -7.94 20.08
C MET A 19 -21.33 -6.47 19.79
N LEU A 20 -21.40 -5.64 20.84
CA LEU A 20 -21.64 -4.20 20.72
C LEU A 20 -20.36 -3.49 20.27
N VAL A 21 -20.27 -3.14 18.99
CA VAL A 21 -19.14 -2.36 18.45
C VAL A 21 -19.33 -0.88 18.82
N LEU A 22 -18.58 -0.40 19.81
CA LEU A 22 -18.45 1.03 20.06
C LEU A 22 -17.62 1.67 18.94
N VAL A 23 -18.27 2.47 18.09
CA VAL A 23 -17.60 3.35 17.13
C VAL A 23 -17.32 4.69 17.81
N SER A 24 -16.14 4.82 18.41
CA SER A 24 -15.67 6.09 18.99
C SER A 24 -15.37 7.09 17.87
N THR A 25 -16.24 8.08 17.67
CA THR A 25 -15.99 9.21 16.78
C THR A 25 -14.96 10.15 17.42
N ILE A 26 -13.77 10.23 16.84
CA ILE A 26 -12.74 11.17 17.28
C ILE A 26 -13.07 12.55 16.69
N LEU A 27 -13.43 13.50 17.55
CA LEU A 27 -13.60 14.90 17.19
C LEU A 27 -12.22 15.58 17.14
N PHE A 28 -11.69 15.82 15.95
CA PHE A 28 -10.46 16.60 15.78
C PHE A 28 -10.73 18.08 16.06
N GLN A 29 -10.29 18.57 17.22
CA GLN A 29 -10.20 20.01 17.49
C GLN A 29 -8.86 20.52 16.96
N SER A 30 -8.87 21.58 16.14
CA SER A 30 -7.64 22.22 15.67
C SER A 30 -7.01 23.06 16.79
N VAL A 31 -5.89 22.59 17.34
CA VAL A 31 -5.07 23.38 18.27
C VAL A 31 -4.36 24.50 17.53
N ASN A 32 -4.91 25.71 17.59
CA ASN A 32 -4.26 26.93 17.08
C ASN A 32 -3.19 27.40 18.07
N ALA A 33 -2.03 26.74 18.06
CA ALA A 33 -0.89 27.07 18.93
C ALA A 33 -0.20 28.37 18.44
N GLN A 34 -0.69 29.51 18.95
CA GLN A 34 -0.11 30.82 18.67
C GLN A 34 1.11 31.06 19.58
N GLY A 35 2.31 30.85 19.04
CA GLY A 35 3.57 31.15 19.72
C GLY A 35 3.78 32.67 19.91
N PRO A 36 4.61 33.09 20.89
CA PRO A 36 4.88 34.50 21.15
C PRO A 36 5.72 35.15 20.03
N PRO A 37 5.61 36.48 19.83
CA PRO A 37 6.28 37.16 18.73
C PRO A 37 7.79 37.29 18.96
N SER A 38 8.59 36.70 18.07
CA SER A 38 10.02 36.98 17.94
C SER A 38 10.23 38.19 17.03
N ASN A 39 10.65 39.31 17.62
CA ASN A 39 10.97 40.54 16.89
C ASN A 39 12.39 40.47 16.32
N GLY A 40 12.58 40.66 15.02
CA GLY A 40 13.89 40.52 14.37
C GLY A 40 13.89 40.83 12.87
N THR A 41 14.06 42.10 12.53
CA THR A 41 14.13 42.60 11.14
C THR A 41 15.52 42.39 10.53
N THR A 42 15.60 41.86 9.30
CA THR A 42 16.49 42.31 8.20
C THR A 42 15.94 41.78 6.87
N GLY A 43 15.97 42.58 5.80
CA GLY A 43 15.11 42.40 4.63
C GLY A 43 15.56 41.43 3.54
N GLY A 44 14.57 40.92 2.81
CA GLY A 44 14.63 40.20 1.53
C GLY A 44 13.32 40.45 0.75
N PRO A 45 13.26 40.18 -0.57
CA PRO A 45 12.15 40.61 -1.41
C PRO A 45 10.79 40.01 -0.99
N ALA A 46 9.78 40.88 -0.90
CA ALA A 46 8.43 40.51 -0.45
C ALA A 46 7.69 39.64 -1.48
N THR A 47 7.28 38.44 -1.07
CA THR A 47 6.35 37.58 -1.79
C THR A 47 4.93 37.76 -1.25
N ASN A 48 4.12 38.58 -1.90
CA ASN A 48 2.70 38.72 -1.53
C ASN A 48 1.93 37.45 -1.90
N VAL A 49 1.48 36.68 -0.90
CA VAL A 49 0.63 35.50 -1.07
C VAL A 49 -0.81 35.84 -0.70
N THR A 50 -1.66 36.08 -1.70
CA THR A 50 -3.11 36.18 -1.50
C THR A 50 -3.72 34.80 -1.63
N VAL A 51 -4.31 34.27 -0.55
CA VAL A 51 -4.95 32.94 -0.54
C VAL A 51 -6.46 33.07 -0.79
N ALA A 52 -6.94 32.45 -1.87
CA ALA A 52 -8.36 32.25 -2.13
C ALA A 52 -8.59 30.86 -2.74
N GLY A 53 -8.96 29.88 -1.90
CA GLY A 53 -9.21 28.49 -2.31
C GLY A 53 -7.95 27.66 -2.58
N ASN A 54 -8.14 26.35 -2.77
CA ASN A 54 -7.07 25.33 -2.79
C ASN A 54 -6.22 25.29 -4.09
N LYS A 55 -5.78 26.45 -4.61
CA LYS A 55 -4.89 26.50 -5.78
C LYS A 55 -3.86 27.63 -5.66
N THR A 56 -2.59 27.24 -5.53
CA THR A 56 -1.44 28.15 -5.51
C THR A 56 -0.73 28.13 -6.86
N THR A 57 -0.35 29.30 -7.38
CA THR A 57 0.45 29.44 -8.61
C THR A 57 1.69 30.28 -8.31
N ILE A 58 2.86 29.85 -8.78
CA ILE A 58 4.15 30.54 -8.61
C ILE A 58 4.81 30.68 -9.99
N ILE A 59 5.40 31.84 -10.30
CA ILE A 59 6.10 32.12 -11.57
C ILE A 59 7.49 32.67 -11.24
N MET A 60 8.54 32.20 -11.93
CA MET A 60 9.93 32.66 -11.78
C MET A 60 10.66 32.64 -13.14
N GLY A 61 11.62 33.55 -13.36
CA GLY A 61 12.55 33.60 -14.51
C GLY A 61 14.02 33.68 -14.04
N GLY A 62 15.02 33.32 -14.88
CA GLY A 62 16.41 33.06 -14.43
C GLY A 62 17.56 33.37 -15.41
N SER A 63 18.72 32.66 -15.26
CA SER A 63 20.02 32.63 -16.03
C SER A 63 21.28 32.94 -15.14
N ASN A 64 22.55 32.49 -15.36
CA ASN A 64 23.16 31.43 -16.22
C ASN A 64 24.50 30.82 -15.65
N ALA A 65 24.96 29.74 -16.29
CA ALA A 65 26.25 28.97 -16.34
C ALA A 65 27.60 29.43 -15.68
N THR A 66 28.33 28.47 -15.04
CA THR A 66 29.59 27.77 -15.52
C THR A 66 30.16 26.79 -14.43
N SER A 67 30.88 25.71 -14.82
CA SER A 67 31.28 24.49 -14.02
C SER A 67 32.77 24.48 -13.54
N PRO A 68 33.34 23.50 -12.75
CA PRO A 68 32.97 22.06 -12.59
C PRO A 68 33.14 21.34 -11.20
N SER A 69 32.60 20.10 -11.10
CA SER A 69 33.05 18.92 -10.27
C SER A 69 33.11 19.02 -8.72
N ALA A 70 32.66 18.06 -7.89
CA ALA A 70 31.77 16.90 -8.02
C ALA A 70 31.33 16.40 -6.63
N THR A 71 30.11 15.86 -6.50
CA THR A 71 29.72 14.66 -5.71
C THR A 71 28.21 14.48 -5.82
N THR A 72 27.76 13.29 -6.22
CA THR A 72 26.34 13.01 -6.54
C THR A 72 25.56 12.43 -5.37
N THR A 73 24.61 13.20 -4.84
CA THR A 73 23.38 12.65 -4.22
C THR A 73 22.21 13.01 -5.13
N ALA A 74 21.59 11.99 -5.74
CA ALA A 74 20.53 12.21 -6.72
C ALA A 74 19.28 12.83 -6.05
N PRO A 75 18.69 13.90 -6.63
CA PRO A 75 17.51 14.53 -6.06
C PRO A 75 16.27 13.63 -6.23
N SER A 76 15.61 13.30 -5.13
CA SER A 76 14.30 12.66 -5.16
C SER A 76 13.26 13.60 -5.76
N SER A 77 12.78 13.29 -6.97
CA SER A 77 11.75 14.06 -7.66
C SER A 77 10.42 14.04 -6.87
N PRO A 78 9.82 15.19 -6.52
CA PRO A 78 8.59 15.24 -5.76
C PRO A 78 7.35 15.19 -6.67
N THR A 79 6.73 14.02 -6.81
CA THR A 79 5.48 13.89 -7.59
C THR A 79 4.30 13.46 -6.72
N SER A 80 3.57 14.48 -6.25
CA SER A 80 2.14 14.58 -5.93
C SER A 80 1.31 13.31 -5.64
N SER A 81 0.56 13.41 -4.53
CA SER A 81 -0.63 12.62 -4.13
C SER A 81 -0.47 11.10 -3.95
N ASN A 82 -0.32 10.68 -2.68
CA ASN A 82 -1.35 9.92 -1.95
C ASN A 82 -0.83 9.55 -0.55
N MET A 83 -1.65 9.78 0.48
CA MET A 83 -1.33 9.45 1.88
C MET A 83 -1.48 7.94 2.14
N THR A 84 -0.63 7.15 1.49
CA THR A 84 -0.54 5.70 1.69
C THR A 84 0.60 5.44 2.67
N GLY A 85 0.26 4.99 3.88
CA GLY A 85 1.20 4.84 5.00
C GLY A 85 2.21 3.70 4.84
N PHE A 86 2.76 3.50 3.66
CA PHE A 86 3.80 2.51 3.39
C PHE A 86 5.11 2.88 4.08
N THR A 87 5.64 1.93 4.84
CA THR A 87 6.89 2.10 5.62
C THR A 87 8.05 1.33 5.02
N LYS A 88 7.83 0.55 3.96
CA LYS A 88 8.84 -0.27 3.29
C LYS A 88 8.69 -0.22 1.78
N ALA A 89 9.80 -0.46 1.09
CA ALA A 89 9.85 -0.69 -0.34
C ALA A 89 10.81 -1.85 -0.64
N SER A 90 10.57 -2.57 -1.73
CA SER A 90 11.47 -3.59 -2.29
C SER A 90 11.80 -3.22 -3.73
N ASN A 91 13.05 -3.44 -4.13
CA ASN A 91 13.50 -3.16 -5.49
C ASN A 91 13.18 -4.34 -6.40
N LEU A 92 12.21 -4.17 -7.31
CA LEU A 92 11.87 -5.14 -8.34
C LEU A 92 12.69 -4.87 -9.59
N MET A 93 13.43 -5.86 -10.09
CA MET A 93 14.25 -5.70 -11.30
C MET A 93 13.58 -6.37 -12.51
N ILE A 94 13.24 -5.57 -13.53
CA ILE A 94 12.64 -6.03 -14.79
C ILE A 94 13.48 -5.51 -15.95
N ASN A 95 13.98 -6.40 -16.80
CA ASN A 95 14.79 -6.09 -17.99
C ASN A 95 15.91 -5.07 -17.72
N GLY A 96 16.63 -5.24 -16.60
CA GLY A 96 17.72 -4.36 -16.17
C GLY A 96 17.31 -3.01 -15.57
N LYS A 97 16.01 -2.68 -15.52
CA LYS A 97 15.48 -1.51 -14.81
C LYS A 97 15.02 -1.90 -13.40
N THR A 98 15.13 -0.96 -12.46
CA THR A 98 14.71 -1.15 -11.06
C THR A 98 13.49 -0.31 -10.73
N PHE A 99 12.47 -0.95 -10.15
CA PHE A 99 11.22 -0.34 -9.73
C PHE A 99 11.04 -0.48 -8.21
N PRO A 100 10.93 0.62 -7.44
CA PRO A 100 10.65 0.55 -6.02
C PRO A 100 9.17 0.23 -5.79
N ILE A 101 8.88 -0.98 -5.29
CA ILE A 101 7.53 -1.45 -4.98
C ILE A 101 7.26 -1.25 -3.49
N LYS A 102 6.30 -0.39 -3.15
CA LYS A 102 5.97 -0.06 -1.75
C LYS A 102 5.09 -1.13 -1.11
N TYR A 103 5.34 -1.44 0.16
CA TYR A 103 4.58 -2.44 0.89
C TYR A 103 4.58 -2.22 2.41
N ASN A 104 3.66 -2.91 3.09
CA ASN A 104 3.58 -3.07 4.55
C ASN A 104 3.24 -4.53 4.87
N ILE A 105 3.70 -5.01 6.03
CA ILE A 105 3.34 -6.32 6.59
C ILE A 105 3.01 -6.12 8.07
N THR A 106 1.88 -6.64 8.55
CA THR A 106 1.49 -6.51 9.97
C THR A 106 2.29 -7.44 10.91
N SER A 107 2.61 -8.65 10.44
CA SER A 107 3.39 -9.66 11.17
C SER A 107 4.11 -10.55 10.16
N GLY A 108 5.41 -10.83 10.39
CA GLY A 108 6.29 -11.47 9.40
C GLY A 108 7.19 -10.51 8.63
N LYS A 109 7.79 -10.97 7.53
CA LYS A 109 8.73 -10.23 6.65
C LYS A 109 8.58 -10.65 5.19
N LEU A 110 8.83 -9.71 4.28
CA LEU A 110 9.13 -10.01 2.87
C LEU A 110 10.63 -10.34 2.78
N LEU A 111 10.97 -11.48 2.17
CA LEU A 111 12.35 -11.91 1.95
C LEU A 111 12.85 -11.53 0.54
N ALA A 112 12.01 -11.73 -0.47
CA ALA A 112 12.30 -11.39 -1.85
C ALA A 112 11.02 -11.02 -2.60
N LEU A 113 11.18 -10.25 -3.68
CA LEU A 113 10.12 -9.93 -4.62
C LEU A 113 10.67 -10.17 -6.04
N VAL A 114 10.13 -11.16 -6.74
CA VAL A 114 10.69 -11.67 -8.00
C VAL A 114 9.64 -11.51 -9.11
N PRO A 115 9.98 -10.93 -10.27
CA PRO A 115 9.07 -10.84 -11.40
C PRO A 115 9.22 -12.06 -12.32
N ASP A 116 8.11 -12.67 -12.68
CA ASP A 116 7.99 -13.52 -13.87
C ASP A 116 7.28 -12.71 -14.96
N ASN A 117 8.07 -12.16 -15.88
CA ASN A 117 7.59 -11.32 -16.96
C ASN A 117 6.74 -12.10 -17.97
N ASP A 118 7.09 -13.37 -18.24
CA ASP A 118 6.43 -14.22 -19.23
C ASP A 118 5.05 -14.66 -18.76
N LYS A 119 4.80 -14.67 -17.45
CA LYS A 119 3.49 -14.95 -16.84
C LYS A 119 2.77 -13.69 -16.35
N ALA A 120 3.39 -12.52 -16.43
CA ALA A 120 2.93 -11.29 -15.77
C ALA A 120 2.63 -11.51 -14.27
N THR A 121 3.47 -12.30 -13.59
CA THR A 121 3.31 -12.69 -12.18
C THR A 121 4.38 -12.05 -11.31
N LEU A 122 3.96 -11.48 -10.19
CA LEU A 122 4.85 -10.98 -9.15
C LEU A 122 4.86 -11.99 -7.98
N VAL A 123 6.01 -12.58 -7.70
CA VAL A 123 6.20 -13.58 -6.64
C VAL A 123 6.82 -12.93 -5.41
N ALA A 124 6.08 -12.88 -4.31
CA ALA A 124 6.56 -12.44 -3.01
C ALA A 124 6.94 -13.66 -2.15
N VAL A 125 8.21 -13.73 -1.75
CA VAL A 125 8.71 -14.78 -0.85
C VAL A 125 8.61 -14.26 0.59
N MET A 126 7.90 -14.98 1.44
CA MET A 126 7.47 -14.54 2.75
C MET A 126 8.13 -15.35 3.88
N SER A 127 8.43 -14.66 4.97
CA SER A 127 8.65 -15.27 6.28
C SER A 127 7.50 -14.87 7.21
N PRO A 128 6.47 -15.72 7.37
CA PRO A 128 5.36 -15.42 8.28
C PRO A 128 5.80 -15.17 9.71
N GLY A 129 4.97 -14.42 10.43
CA GLY A 129 5.11 -14.27 11.87
C GLY A 129 4.59 -15.48 12.64
N GLU A 130 4.66 -15.43 13.97
CA GLU A 130 4.21 -16.51 14.85
C GLU A 130 2.85 -16.25 15.52
N THR A 131 2.32 -15.03 15.46
CA THR A 131 1.02 -14.69 16.07
C THR A 131 0.36 -13.51 15.35
N GLY A 132 -0.94 -13.33 15.61
CA GLY A 132 -1.74 -12.23 15.10
C GLY A 132 -2.27 -12.44 13.67
N LYS A 133 -3.04 -11.46 13.18
CA LYS A 133 -3.48 -11.40 11.79
C LYS A 133 -2.33 -10.90 10.91
N MET A 134 -1.96 -11.68 9.89
CA MET A 134 -0.88 -11.34 8.98
C MET A 134 -1.48 -10.84 7.67
N VAL A 135 -1.22 -9.57 7.34
CA VAL A 135 -1.73 -8.92 6.14
C VAL A 135 -0.53 -8.36 5.39
N PHE A 136 -0.37 -8.77 4.13
CA PHE A 136 0.57 -8.18 3.19
C PHE A 136 -0.16 -7.14 2.36
N THR A 137 0.21 -5.87 2.53
CA THR A 137 -0.35 -4.76 1.75
C THR A 137 0.70 -4.27 0.78
N ILE A 138 0.40 -4.27 -0.52
CA ILE A 138 1.35 -3.95 -1.60
C ILE A 138 0.75 -2.93 -2.57
N GLU A 139 1.54 -1.92 -2.95
CA GLU A 139 1.24 -1.01 -4.07
C GLU A 139 1.77 -1.63 -5.36
N LEU A 140 0.89 -1.82 -6.33
CA LEU A 140 1.20 -2.31 -7.67
C LEU A 140 1.11 -1.13 -8.65
N PRO A 141 2.24 -0.55 -9.10
CA PRO A 141 2.25 0.49 -10.12
C PRO A 141 1.78 -0.09 -11.45
N ARG A 142 0.80 0.54 -12.10
CA ARG A 142 0.19 0.04 -13.35
C ARG A 142 1.14 0.07 -14.56
N ASN A 143 2.19 0.89 -14.47
CA ASN A 143 3.29 0.88 -15.43
C ASN A 143 4.28 -0.27 -15.22
N VAL A 144 4.18 -1.00 -14.09
CA VAL A 144 5.01 -2.18 -13.77
C VAL A 144 4.20 -3.46 -13.96
N ILE A 145 3.02 -3.55 -13.35
CA ILE A 145 2.11 -4.71 -13.45
C ILE A 145 0.66 -4.23 -13.38
N ASP A 146 -0.21 -4.76 -14.25
CA ASP A 146 -1.65 -4.49 -14.20
C ASP A 146 -2.47 -5.70 -14.66
N SER A 147 -3.75 -5.72 -14.27
CA SER A 147 -4.75 -6.66 -14.77
C SER A 147 -5.82 -5.88 -15.54
N LYS A 148 -5.80 -6.08 -16.85
CA LYS A 148 -6.65 -5.45 -17.85
C LYS A 148 -7.38 -6.48 -18.71
N GLY A 149 -8.68 -6.27 -18.89
CA GLY A 149 -9.54 -7.04 -19.80
C GLY A 149 -9.75 -6.34 -21.15
N GLN A 150 -10.74 -6.81 -21.90
CA GLN A 150 -11.13 -6.23 -23.19
C GLN A 150 -11.45 -4.73 -23.05
N GLY A 151 -11.03 -3.93 -24.03
CA GLY A 151 -11.22 -2.48 -24.00
C GLY A 151 -10.40 -1.73 -22.94
N ASN A 152 -9.31 -2.31 -22.44
CA ASN A 152 -8.46 -1.74 -21.37
C ASN A 152 -9.21 -1.48 -20.04
N THR A 153 -10.30 -2.23 -19.82
CA THR A 153 -11.08 -2.23 -18.57
C THR A 153 -10.30 -2.89 -17.44
N ASP A 154 -10.48 -2.43 -16.20
CA ASP A 154 -9.82 -3.06 -15.04
C ASP A 154 -10.41 -4.43 -14.74
N THR A 155 -9.57 -5.46 -14.65
CA THR A 155 -9.95 -6.81 -14.20
C THR A 155 -9.31 -7.14 -12.85
N LYS A 156 -9.77 -8.21 -12.20
CA LYS A 156 -9.13 -8.72 -10.97
C LYS A 156 -7.72 -9.24 -11.29
N PHE A 157 -6.79 -9.09 -10.35
CA PHE A 157 -5.59 -9.93 -10.34
C PHE A 157 -5.99 -11.35 -9.93
N VAL A 158 -5.22 -12.35 -10.34
CA VAL A 158 -5.28 -13.67 -9.71
C VAL A 158 -4.24 -13.66 -8.59
N VAL A 159 -4.64 -13.98 -7.36
CA VAL A 159 -3.73 -14.07 -6.22
C VAL A 159 -3.72 -15.49 -5.72
N LYS A 160 -2.52 -16.05 -5.51
CA LYS A 160 -2.32 -17.37 -4.95
C LYS A 160 -1.43 -17.34 -3.72
N ILE A 161 -1.68 -18.27 -2.81
CA ILE A 161 -0.79 -18.58 -1.70
C ILE A 161 -0.40 -20.05 -1.82
N ASP A 162 0.90 -20.32 -1.88
CA ASP A 162 1.47 -21.66 -2.11
C ASP A 162 0.70 -22.44 -3.21
N HIS A 163 0.56 -21.77 -4.37
CA HIS A 163 -0.15 -22.21 -5.59
C HIS A 163 -1.68 -22.39 -5.51
N LYS A 164 -2.33 -22.06 -4.40
CA LYS A 164 -3.79 -22.10 -4.24
C LYS A 164 -4.40 -20.72 -4.40
N ASP A 165 -5.45 -20.60 -5.21
CA ASP A 165 -6.17 -19.34 -5.40
C ASP A 165 -6.80 -18.83 -4.09
N VAL A 166 -6.64 -17.54 -3.82
CA VAL A 166 -7.21 -16.84 -2.67
C VAL A 166 -7.86 -15.52 -3.07
N ASP A 167 -8.86 -15.08 -2.30
CA ASP A 167 -9.38 -13.72 -2.42
C ASP A 167 -8.41 -12.70 -1.81
N TYR A 168 -8.52 -11.45 -2.27
CA TYR A 168 -7.76 -10.31 -1.77
C TYR A 168 -8.64 -9.07 -1.68
N LYS A 169 -8.26 -8.12 -0.82
CA LYS A 169 -8.92 -6.81 -0.74
C LYS A 169 -8.23 -5.81 -1.65
N GLN A 170 -8.94 -5.22 -2.61
CA GLN A 170 -8.47 -4.02 -3.28
C GLN A 170 -8.68 -2.82 -2.34
N VAL A 171 -7.61 -2.33 -1.72
CA VAL A 171 -7.62 -1.24 -0.73
C VAL A 171 -7.78 0.12 -1.41
N ALA A 172 -7.14 0.31 -2.57
CA ALA A 172 -7.25 1.51 -3.38
C ALA A 172 -7.07 1.20 -4.87
N ASN A 173 -7.64 2.05 -5.72
CA ASN A 173 -7.45 2.02 -7.16
C ASN A 173 -7.40 3.45 -7.70
N ASN A 174 -6.37 3.79 -8.48
CA ASN A 174 -6.26 5.05 -9.20
C ASN A 174 -5.55 4.84 -10.55
N LEU A 175 -5.31 5.92 -11.30
CA LEU A 175 -4.70 5.88 -12.64
C LEU A 175 -3.24 5.40 -12.65
N ASN A 176 -2.53 5.49 -11.53
CA ASN A 176 -1.10 5.20 -11.43
C ASN A 176 -0.82 3.84 -10.79
N ALA A 177 -1.63 3.43 -9.80
CA ALA A 177 -1.41 2.22 -9.02
C ALA A 177 -2.71 1.59 -8.49
N ARG A 178 -2.62 0.30 -8.14
CA ARG A 178 -3.63 -0.46 -7.40
C ARG A 178 -3.01 -0.96 -6.10
N ILE A 179 -3.73 -0.88 -4.99
CA ILE A 179 -3.23 -1.36 -3.69
C ILE A 179 -4.01 -2.60 -3.30
N LEU A 180 -3.31 -3.70 -3.09
CA LEU A 180 -3.90 -4.96 -2.63
C LEU A 180 -3.52 -5.19 -1.16
N GLY A 181 -4.47 -5.72 -0.38
CA GLY A 181 -4.26 -6.32 0.93
C GLY A 181 -4.59 -7.80 0.84
N ILE A 182 -3.62 -8.65 1.18
CA ILE A 182 -3.69 -10.10 1.08
C ILE A 182 -3.49 -10.67 2.49
N ASP A 183 -4.50 -11.34 3.02
CA ASP A 183 -4.41 -12.05 4.29
C ASP A 183 -3.62 -13.35 4.09
N PHE A 184 -2.70 -13.67 5.02
CA PHE A 184 -1.92 -14.89 5.00
C PHE A 184 -1.71 -15.45 6.41
N SER A 185 -1.24 -16.69 6.48
CA SER A 185 -1.19 -17.54 7.69
C SER A 185 0.22 -18.02 8.02
N LYS A 186 0.34 -18.74 9.15
CA LYS A 186 1.55 -19.54 9.42
C LYS A 186 1.72 -20.61 8.36
N GLY A 187 2.94 -20.76 7.86
CA GLY A 187 3.28 -21.75 6.84
C GLY A 187 3.40 -21.14 5.44
N ASP A 188 2.51 -20.21 5.11
CA ASP A 188 2.39 -19.56 3.80
C ASP A 188 3.71 -18.89 3.37
N ARG A 189 4.45 -19.51 2.43
CA ARG A 189 5.80 -19.03 2.03
C ARG A 189 5.79 -18.20 0.76
N ILE A 190 4.88 -18.46 -0.16
CA ILE A 190 4.85 -17.86 -1.49
C ILE A 190 3.50 -17.20 -1.70
N ILE A 191 3.51 -15.91 -2.06
CA ILE A 191 2.33 -15.18 -2.54
C ILE A 191 2.59 -14.82 -4.00
N GLU A 192 1.74 -15.29 -4.91
CA GLU A 192 1.82 -15.03 -6.35
C GLU A 192 0.72 -14.03 -6.73
N ILE A 193 1.06 -12.94 -7.40
CA ILE A 193 0.10 -11.93 -7.89
C ILE A 193 0.22 -11.84 -9.41
N THR A 194 -0.75 -12.42 -10.12
CA THR A 194 -0.76 -12.50 -11.59
C THR A 194 -1.70 -11.45 -12.18
N GLY A 195 -1.14 -10.60 -13.05
CA GLY A 195 -1.88 -9.64 -13.88
C GLY A 195 -2.19 -10.19 -15.27
N THR A 196 -2.46 -9.29 -16.21
CA THR A 196 -2.48 -9.61 -17.65
C THR A 196 -1.32 -8.98 -18.41
N GLN A 197 -0.57 -8.09 -17.76
CA GLN A 197 0.62 -7.44 -18.33
C GLN A 197 1.64 -7.09 -17.23
N MET A 198 2.92 -7.26 -17.55
CA MET A 198 4.06 -6.76 -16.79
C MET A 198 4.98 -5.99 -17.75
N ARG A 199 5.54 -4.85 -17.32
CA ARG A 199 6.28 -3.92 -18.18
C ARG A 199 7.44 -3.24 -17.43
N PRO A 200 8.58 -2.98 -18.09
CA PRO A 200 9.59 -2.01 -17.67
C PRO A 200 9.32 -0.59 -18.20
#